data_AF-A0A1T4TMG1-F1
#
_entry.id   AF-A0A1T4TMG1-F1
#
_cell.length_a   1.000
_cell.length_b   1.000
_cell.length_c   1.000
_cell.angle_alpha   90.00
_cell.angle_beta   90.00
_cell.angle_gamma   90.00
#
_symmetry.space_group_name_H-M   'P 1'
#
loop_
_entity.id
_entity.type
_entity.pdbx_description
1 polymer ?
#
loop_
_entity_poly.entity_id
_entity_poly.type
_entity_poly.pdbx_seq_one_letter_code
_entity_poly.pdbx_strand_id
1 'polypeptide(L)' 'MARTKEQDITLANSLGISYDELQQTDYKLIVVMDDSSNLGDMPVEVIVRFGKTSPKHILAKIKGINKDNEVSLSPGDAGE' A
#
# COMPACT_ATOMS: atom_id res chain seq x y z
N MET A 1 -13.11 -4.01 -7.00
CA MET A 1 -12.49 -5.35 -6.88
C MET A 1 -12.02 -5.50 -5.44
N ALA A 2 -12.52 -6.50 -4.72
CA ALA A 2 -11.99 -6.83 -3.40
C ALA A 2 -10.64 -7.52 -3.59
N ARG A 3 -9.59 -7.04 -2.90
CA ARG A 3 -8.27 -7.68 -2.95
C ARG A 3 -8.36 -9.09 -2.38
N THR A 4 -7.54 -9.98 -2.91
CA THR A 4 -7.36 -11.31 -2.36
C THR A 4 -6.54 -11.20 -1.07
N LYS A 5 -6.87 -12.03 -0.07
CA LYS A 5 -6.17 -12.10 1.22
C LYS A 5 -4.64 -12.16 1.08
N GLU A 6 -4.14 -12.81 0.04
CA GLU A 6 -2.71 -12.90 -0.26
C GLU A 6 -2.10 -11.53 -0.59
N GLN A 7 -2.78 -10.68 -1.36
CA GLN A 7 -2.30 -9.34 -1.70
C GLN A 7 -2.21 -8.46 -0.45
N ASP A 8 -3.18 -8.54 0.45
CA ASP A 8 -3.15 -7.86 1.73
C ASP A 8 -2.03 -8.38 2.65
N ILE A 9 -1.76 -9.69 2.66
CA ILE A 9 -0.63 -10.26 3.42
C ILE A 9 0.70 -9.76 2.87
N THR A 10 0.87 -9.77 1.54
CA THR A 10 2.07 -9.24 0.89
C THR A 10 2.25 -7.76 1.20
N LEU A 11 1.18 -6.98 1.06
CA LEU A 11 1.17 -5.55 1.39
C LEU A 11 1.56 -5.30 2.84
N ALA A 12 0.97 -6.03 3.79
CA ALA A 12 1.30 -5.90 5.20
C ALA A 12 2.78 -6.23 5.47
N ASN A 13 3.30 -7.30 4.85
CA ASN A 13 4.73 -7.64 4.93
C ASN A 13 5.63 -6.54 4.36
N SER A 14 5.31 -5.99 3.19
CA SER A 14 6.06 -4.88 2.58
C SER A 14 6.04 -3.62 3.43
N LEU A 15 4.91 -3.36 4.11
CA LEU A 15 4.77 -2.26 5.06
C LEU A 15 5.46 -2.55 6.40
N GLY A 16 5.83 -3.79 6.70
CA GLY A 16 6.43 -4.19 7.98
C GLY A 16 5.42 -4.29 9.13
N ILE A 17 4.15 -4.53 8.81
CA ILE A 17 3.06 -4.72 9.79
C ILE A 17 2.37 -6.06 9.57
N SER A 18 1.55 -6.47 10.53
CA SER A 18 0.76 -7.69 10.41
C SER A 18 -0.47 -7.48 9.53
N TYR A 19 -0.97 -8.52 8.87
CA TYR A 19 -2.24 -8.48 8.12
C TYR A 19 -3.40 -7.98 8.99
N ASP A 20 -3.46 -8.41 10.25
CA ASP A 20 -4.47 -7.95 11.21
C ASP A 20 -4.35 -6.44 11.49
N GLU A 21 -3.12 -5.94 11.66
CA GLU A 21 -2.85 -4.51 11.84
C GLU A 21 -3.24 -3.71 10.59
N LEU A 22 -2.95 -4.22 9.40
CA LEU A 22 -3.39 -3.62 8.14
C LEU A 22 -4.92 -3.53 8.07
N GLN A 23 -5.64 -4.58 8.48
CA GLN A 23 -7.12 -4.57 8.54
C GLN A 23 -7.69 -3.61 9.59
N GLN A 24 -6.94 -3.33 10.66
CA GLN A 24 -7.32 -2.33 11.66
C GLN A 24 -7.05 -0.89 11.20
N THR A 25 -6.29 -0.72 10.12
CA THR A 25 -6.05 0.60 9.52
C THR A 25 -7.01 0.86 8.38
N ASP A 26 -7.50 2.10 8.30
CA ASP A 26 -8.19 2.56 7.10
C ASP A 26 -7.10 3.00 6.12
N TYR A 27 -6.96 2.30 4.99
CA TYR A 27 -5.95 2.60 3.99
C TYR A 27 -6.55 2.64 2.59
N LYS A 28 -6.00 3.48 1.72
CA LYS A 28 -6.37 3.62 0.32
C LYS A 28 -5.15 3.40 -0.54
N LEU A 29 -5.27 2.56 -1.55
CA LEU A 29 -4.23 2.47 -2.57
C LEU A 29 -4.58 3.34 -3.76
N ILE A 30 -3.59 4.12 -4.14
CA ILE A 30 -3.59 5.00 -5.29
C ILE A 30 -2.58 4.38 -6.23
N VAL A 31 -3.08 3.79 -7.32
CA VAL A 31 -2.24 3.21 -8.35
C VAL A 31 -2.00 4.27 -9.39
N VAL A 32 -0.74 4.69 -9.56
CA VAL A 32 -0.32 5.66 -10.55
C VAL A 32 0.09 4.90 -11.81
N MET A 33 -0.69 5.09 -12.87
CA MET A 33 -0.38 4.60 -14.21
C MET A 33 0.28 5.75 -14.98
N ASP A 34 1.42 5.50 -15.60
CA ASP A 34 2.04 6.50 -16.47
C ASP A 34 1.35 6.46 -17.84
N ASP A 35 0.70 7.55 -18.21
CA ASP A 35 -0.06 7.70 -19.45
C ASP A 35 0.85 7.69 -20.70
N SER A 36 2.18 7.70 -20.53
CA SER A 36 3.15 7.84 -21.63
C SER A 36 3.69 6.52 -22.18
N SER A 37 3.35 5.36 -21.62
CA SER A 37 3.89 4.06 -22.06
C SER A 37 2.91 3.26 -22.93
N ASN A 38 3.15 3.29 -24.24
CA ASN A 38 2.35 2.69 -25.30
C ASN A 38 2.42 1.13 -25.38
N LEU A 39 2.89 0.39 -24.37
CA LEU A 39 2.89 -1.08 -24.41
C LEU A 39 3.02 -1.68 -22.99
N GLY A 40 1.91 -2.19 -22.46
CA GLY A 40 1.91 -3.17 -21.36
C GLY A 40 1.64 -2.61 -19.96
N ASP A 41 0.38 -2.28 -19.68
CA ASP A 41 -0.44 -2.41 -18.44
C ASP A 41 0.19 -2.48 -17.03
N MET A 42 1.46 -2.12 -16.82
CA MET A 42 2.09 -2.18 -15.51
C MET A 42 1.94 -0.84 -14.79
N PRO A 43 1.33 -0.81 -13.59
CA PRO A 43 1.30 0.39 -12.79
C PRO A 43 2.73 0.82 -12.46
N VAL A 44 3.03 2.11 -12.58
CA VAL A 44 4.39 2.62 -12.39
C VAL A 44 4.68 2.81 -10.90
N GLU A 45 3.67 3.21 -10.12
CA GLU A 45 3.81 3.41 -8.69
C GLU A 45 2.50 3.06 -7.96
N VAL A 46 2.63 2.50 -6.76
CA VAL A 46 1.49 2.19 -5.89
C VAL A 46 1.65 2.93 -4.57
N ILE A 47 0.81 3.94 -4.34
CA ILE A 47 0.85 4.74 -3.12
C ILE A 47 -0.23 4.25 -2.15
N VAL A 48 0.17 3.78 -0.97
CA VAL A 48 -0.72 3.41 0.13
C VAL A 48 -0.89 4.62 1.04
N ARG A 49 -2.06 5.24 1.04
CA ARG A 49 -2.41 6.35 1.94
C ARG A 49 -3.26 5.86 3.10
N PHE A 50 -2.78 6.01 4.32
CA PHE A 50 -3.52 5.68 5.52
C PHE A 50 -4.38 6.86 5.99
N GLY A 51 -5.62 6.56 6.37
CA GLY A 51 -6.56 7.51 6.95
C GLY A 51 -6.11 8.01 8.32
N LYS A 52 -6.60 9.19 8.72
CA LYS A 52 -6.30 9.78 10.05
C LYS A 52 -6.91 8.98 11.21
N THR A 53 -7.89 8.14 10.92
CA THR A 53 -8.51 7.19 11.85
C THR A 53 -7.63 5.98 12.13
N SER A 54 -6.60 5.76 11.32
CA SER A 54 -5.69 4.62 11.47
C SER A 54 -4.89 4.71 12.78
N PRO A 55 -4.67 3.59 13.47
CA PRO A 55 -3.98 3.61 14.74
C PRO A 55 -2.52 4.06 14.57
N LYS A 56 -2.16 5.16 15.23
CA LYS A 56 -0.80 5.74 15.14
C LYS A 56 0.32 4.76 15.50
N HIS A 57 0.04 3.82 16.41
CA HIS A 57 1.01 2.80 16.79
C HIS A 57 1.30 1.80 15.66
N ILE A 58 0.32 1.54 14.77
CA ILE A 58 0.52 0.74 13.56
C ILE A 58 1.26 1.58 12.54
N LEU A 59 0.81 2.81 12.28
CA LEU A 59 1.48 3.73 11.36
C LEU A 59 2.96 3.93 11.71
N ALA A 60 3.31 4.00 12.99
CA ALA A 60 4.69 4.11 13.45
C ALA A 60 5.55 2.87 13.17
N LYS A 61 4.95 1.69 13.00
CA LYS A 61 5.64 0.47 12.56
C LYS A 61 5.85 0.44 11.06
N ILE A 62 5.02 1.15 10.30
CA ILE A 62 5.07 1.13 8.85
C ILE A 62 6.38 1.71 8.36
N LYS A 63 7.14 0.90 7.63
CA LYS A 63 8.45 1.29 7.13
C LYS A 63 8.31 2.15 5.88
N GLY A 64 8.90 3.35 5.89
CA GLY A 64 8.85 4.27 4.75
C GLY A 64 7.60 5.14 4.69
N ILE A 65 6.80 5.18 5.76
CA ILE A 65 5.66 6.09 5.85
C ILE A 65 6.12 7.55 5.93
N ASN A 66 5.53 8.41 5.08
CA ASN A 66 5.82 9.84 5.07
C ASN A 66 5.00 10.60 6.14
N LYS A 67 5.17 11.93 6.21
CA LYS A 67 4.43 12.81 7.14
C LYS A 67 2.92 12.87 6.87
N ASP A 68 2.51 12.51 5.66
CA ASP A 68 1.13 12.48 5.19
C ASP A 68 0.47 11.10 5.38
N ASN A 69 1.17 10.17 6.05
CA ASN A 69 0.79 8.78 6.24
C ASN A 69 0.65 8.02 4.92
N GLU A 70 1.61 8.20 4.02
CA GLU A 70 1.65 7.58 2.71
C GLU A 70 2.92 6.75 2.55
N VAL A 71 2.79 5.62 1.85
CA VAL A 71 3.90 4.75 1.47
C VAL A 71 3.87 4.54 -0.03
N SER A 72 4.91 4.95 -0.72
CA SER A 72 5.16 4.61 -2.12
C SER A 72 5.77 3.21 -2.19
N LEU A 73 5.05 2.28 -2.80
CA LEU A 73 5.50 0.93 -3.09
C LEU A 73 5.69 0.77 -4.59
N SER A 74 6.70 -0.01 -4.95
CA SER A 74 6.87 -0.49 -6.31
C SER A 74 5.71 -1.43 -6.66
N PRO A 75 5.25 -1.47 -7.92
CA PRO A 75 4.15 -2.32 -8.35
C PRO A 75 4.37 -3.82 -8.04
N GLY A 76 5.61 -4.30 -8.08
CA GLY A 76 5.95 -5.69 -7.71
C GLY A 76 5.89 -5.98 -6.20
N ASP A 77 5.92 -4.96 -5.34
CA ASP A 77 5.82 -5.12 -3.88
C ASP A 77 4.35 -5.16 -3.40
N ALA A 78 3.41 -4.66 -4.22
CA ALA A 78 1.99 -4.63 -3.89
C ALA A 78 1.22 -5.91 -4.30
N GLY A 79 1.90 -6.89 -4.91
CA GLY A 79 1.40 -8.20 -5.28
C GLY A 79 1.55 -8.51 -6.78
N GLU A 80 2.45 -9.45 -7.12
CA GLU A 80 2.34 -10.29 -8.33
C GLU A 80 1.18 -11.28 -8.22
#